data_AF-A0A2V1BXR2-F1
#
_entry.id   AF-A0A2V1BXR2-F1
#
_cell.length_a   1.000
_cell.length_b   1.000
_cell.length_c   1.000
_cell.angle_alpha   90.00
_cell.angle_beta   90.00
_cell.angle_gamma   90.00
#
_symmetry.space_group_name_H-M   'P 1'
#
loop_
_entity.id
_entity.type
_entity.pdbx_description
1 polymer ?
#
loop_
_entity_poly.entity_id
_entity_poly.type
_entity_poly.pdbx_seq_one_letter_code
_entity_poly.pdbx_strand_id
1 'polypeptide(L)'
;MTCGKSAPGQDLCRSRNLALQHAFDRNLVCVQLSDDLNNMSWWARDCSNPLERQPLSIATAVQIILKQMKLANFYLGGGMPTNNTFWAQTSSKLGDLTNKPYTTHHFILGDFMVIRPTHLRFNERLSLKEDYEYTVQHIKEYGGVVRCFQILAQWRHYTNEGGVVGYRTDDEEERNIRLLRELHPGWFAGHKTGSKVQVTLRAPAKYRLGSPVTRENEKSDGSMSGSVESKADSLVPSSVPRK
;
A
#
# COMPACT_ATOMS: atom_id res chain seq x y z
N MET A 1 -29.73 -16.42 18.34
CA MET A 1 -28.37 -16.00 17.96
C MET A 1 -27.93 -14.89 18.89
N THR A 2 -27.11 -15.19 19.89
CA THR A 2 -26.48 -14.17 20.72
C THR A 2 -25.34 -13.56 19.91
N CYS A 3 -25.52 -12.33 19.45
CA CYS A 3 -24.46 -11.54 18.83
C CYS A 3 -23.43 -11.23 19.92
N GLY A 4 -22.43 -12.10 20.07
CA GLY A 4 -21.30 -11.86 20.95
C GLY A 4 -20.59 -10.60 20.46
N LYS A 5 -20.39 -9.62 21.36
CA LYS A 5 -19.63 -8.41 21.04
C LYS A 5 -18.23 -8.84 20.61
N SER A 6 -17.90 -8.63 19.35
CA SER A 6 -16.54 -8.78 18.83
C SER A 6 -15.60 -7.81 19.54
N ALA A 7 -14.33 -8.18 19.68
CA ALA A 7 -13.35 -7.26 20.25
C ALA A 7 -13.23 -6.00 19.37
N PRO A 8 -12.92 -4.82 19.95
CA PRO A 8 -12.72 -3.58 19.18
C PRO A 8 -11.71 -3.78 18.04
N GLY A 9 -12.04 -3.32 16.83
CA GLY A 9 -11.18 -3.43 15.64
C GLY A 9 -11.33 -4.73 14.82
N GLN A 10 -11.87 -5.82 15.37
CA GLN A 10 -12.08 -7.06 14.60
C GLN A 10 -13.07 -6.89 13.44
N ASP A 11 -14.05 -5.99 13.60
CA ASP A 11 -15.06 -5.73 12.59
C ASP A 11 -14.48 -5.10 11.31
N LEU A 12 -13.42 -4.30 11.44
CA LEU A 12 -12.75 -3.67 10.29
C LEU A 12 -12.08 -4.71 9.39
N CYS A 13 -11.25 -5.59 9.97
CA CYS A 13 -10.59 -6.67 9.23
C CYS A 13 -11.61 -7.58 8.54
N ARG A 14 -12.68 -7.95 9.26
CA ARG A 14 -13.75 -8.79 8.72
C ARG A 14 -14.47 -8.12 7.55
N SER A 15 -14.85 -6.84 7.69
CA SER A 15 -15.48 -6.07 6.61
C SER A 15 -14.58 -5.96 5.37
N ARG A 16 -13.29 -5.68 5.58
CA ARG A 16 -12.30 -5.67 4.49
C ARG A 16 -12.17 -7.03 3.82
N ASN A 17 -12.15 -8.12 4.59
CA ASN A 17 -12.08 -9.48 4.06
C ASN A 17 -13.32 -9.85 3.23
N LEU A 18 -14.51 -9.41 3.64
CA LEU A 18 -15.74 -9.60 2.87
C LEU A 18 -15.67 -8.87 1.52
N ALA A 19 -15.18 -7.62 1.51
CA ALA A 19 -14.99 -6.85 0.28
C ALA A 19 -13.94 -7.51 -0.64
N LEU A 20 -12.83 -8.01 -0.08
CA LEU A 20 -11.81 -8.74 -0.83
C LEU A 20 -12.35 -10.04 -1.42
N GLN A 21 -13.14 -10.79 -0.65
CA GLN A 21 -13.75 -12.04 -1.11
C GLN A 21 -14.70 -11.77 -2.27
N HIS A 22 -15.59 -10.78 -2.14
CA HIS A 22 -16.53 -10.41 -3.19
C HIS A 22 -15.83 -10.00 -4.49
N ALA A 23 -14.75 -9.22 -4.39
CA ALA A 23 -13.94 -8.83 -5.53
C ALA A 23 -13.20 -10.02 -6.15
N PHE A 24 -12.63 -10.91 -5.32
CA PHE A 24 -11.92 -12.10 -5.76
C PHE A 24 -12.83 -13.06 -6.55
N ASP A 25 -14.02 -13.36 -6.01
CA ASP A 25 -15.00 -14.27 -6.64
C ASP A 25 -15.46 -13.78 -8.02
N ARG A 26 -15.37 -12.47 -8.26
CA ARG A 26 -15.75 -11.82 -9.52
C ARG A 26 -14.56 -11.43 -10.39
N ASN A 27 -13.34 -11.77 -9.98
CA ASN A 27 -12.10 -11.36 -10.63
C ASN A 27 -12.01 -9.83 -10.83
N LEU A 28 -12.46 -9.05 -9.85
CA LEU A 28 -12.46 -7.59 -9.85
C LEU A 28 -11.33 -7.02 -8.99
N VAL A 29 -10.89 -5.81 -9.36
CA VAL A 29 -10.03 -5.01 -8.47
C VAL A 29 -10.84 -4.56 -7.26
N CYS A 30 -10.32 -4.79 -6.06
CA CYS A 30 -10.86 -4.23 -4.83
C CYS A 30 -10.15 -2.90 -4.52
N VAL A 31 -10.92 -1.84 -4.32
CA VAL A 31 -10.40 -0.56 -3.82
C VAL A 31 -10.95 -0.37 -2.42
N GLN A 32 -10.05 -0.22 -1.45
CA GLN A 32 -10.41 0.11 -0.07
C GLN A 32 -9.92 1.53 0.21
N LEU A 33 -10.85 2.38 0.64
CA LEU A 33 -10.63 3.80 0.86
C LEU A 33 -11.26 4.19 2.19
N SER A 34 -10.56 4.99 2.98
CA SER A 34 -11.15 5.60 4.16
C SER A 34 -12.20 6.64 3.75
N ASP A 35 -13.27 6.76 4.54
CA ASP A 35 -14.41 7.64 4.28
C ASP A 35 -14.11 9.12 4.58
N ASP A 36 -12.99 9.39 5.23
CA ASP A 36 -12.56 10.70 5.73
C ASP A 36 -11.55 11.40 4.80
N LEU A 37 -11.49 11.00 3.52
CA LEU A 37 -10.65 11.66 2.52
C LEU A 37 -11.01 13.14 2.41
N ASN A 38 -10.07 14.02 2.72
CA ASN A 38 -10.25 15.46 2.58
C ASN A 38 -9.84 15.95 1.19
N ASN A 39 -8.66 15.54 0.72
CA ASN A 39 -8.11 15.95 -0.56
C ASN A 39 -7.13 14.89 -1.08
N MET A 40 -7.03 14.77 -2.40
CA MET A 40 -6.03 13.97 -3.09
C MET A 40 -5.37 14.80 -4.17
N SER A 41 -4.05 14.73 -4.23
CA SER A 41 -3.26 15.52 -5.17
C SER A 41 -2.13 14.73 -5.79
N TRP A 42 -1.70 15.19 -6.96
CA TRP A 42 -0.52 14.74 -7.66
C TRP A 42 0.63 15.71 -7.41
N TRP A 43 1.77 15.17 -6.98
CA TRP A 43 3.02 15.92 -6.87
C TRP A 43 3.90 15.64 -8.09
N ALA A 44 4.12 16.68 -8.89
CA ALA A 44 5.02 16.63 -10.04
C ALA A 44 6.46 16.86 -9.56
N ARG A 45 7.37 15.93 -9.89
CA ARG A 45 8.76 16.00 -9.43
C ARG A 45 9.53 17.18 -10.02
N ASP A 46 9.24 17.51 -11.28
CA ASP A 46 10.00 18.49 -12.08
C ASP A 46 9.28 19.84 -12.21
N CYS A 47 8.44 20.19 -11.22
CA CYS A 47 7.82 21.50 -11.18
C CYS A 47 8.80 22.56 -10.66
N SER A 48 8.68 23.78 -11.16
CA SER A 48 9.51 24.92 -10.71
C SER A 48 9.31 25.25 -9.24
N ASN A 49 8.17 24.85 -8.66
CA ASN A 49 7.89 25.00 -7.24
C ASN A 49 7.66 23.61 -6.61
N PRO A 50 8.59 23.07 -5.80
CA PRO A 50 8.48 21.73 -5.22
C PRO A 50 7.29 21.51 -4.28
N LEU A 51 6.54 22.56 -3.93
CA LEU A 51 5.29 22.51 -3.17
C LEU A 51 4.03 22.46 -4.05
N GLU A 52 4.19 22.66 -5.35
CA GLU A 52 3.11 22.65 -6.32
C GLU A 52 2.46 21.27 -6.39
N ARG A 53 1.13 21.29 -6.37
CA ARG A 53 0.28 20.11 -6.32
C ARG A 53 -0.87 20.33 -7.27
N GLN A 54 -1.17 19.30 -8.05
CA GLN A 54 -2.32 19.31 -8.95
C GLN A 54 -3.44 18.47 -8.32
N PRO A 55 -4.70 18.92 -8.33
CA PRO A 55 -5.81 18.09 -7.87
C PRO A 55 -5.85 16.76 -8.61
N LEU A 56 -6.13 15.67 -7.90
CA LEU A 56 -6.16 14.32 -8.46
C LEU A 56 -7.44 13.61 -8.03
N SER A 57 -8.22 13.11 -8.98
CA SER A 57 -9.40 12.31 -8.66
C SER A 57 -9.01 10.91 -8.17
N ILE A 58 -9.84 10.30 -7.32
CA ILE A 58 -9.66 8.91 -6.86
C ILE A 58 -9.58 7.96 -8.06
N ALA A 59 -10.47 8.13 -9.06
CA ALA A 59 -10.49 7.29 -10.25
C ALA A 59 -9.16 7.36 -11.02
N THR A 60 -8.62 8.56 -11.24
CA THR A 60 -7.32 8.75 -11.88
C THR A 60 -6.19 8.13 -11.05
N ALA A 61 -6.20 8.31 -9.73
CA ALA A 61 -5.21 7.72 -8.82
C ALA A 61 -5.22 6.18 -8.89
N VAL A 62 -6.40 5.56 -8.84
CA VAL A 62 -6.57 4.10 -8.98
C VAL A 62 -6.02 3.61 -10.32
N GLN A 63 -6.33 4.30 -11.43
CA GLN A 63 -5.80 3.94 -12.75
C GLN A 63 -4.28 4.01 -12.82
N ILE A 64 -3.68 5.06 -12.25
CA ILE A 64 -2.21 5.20 -12.19
C ILE A 64 -1.62 4.03 -11.39
N ILE A 65 -2.15 3.75 -10.19
CA ILE A 65 -1.67 2.67 -9.33
C ILE A 65 -1.80 1.32 -10.06
N LEU A 66 -2.95 1.02 -10.67
CA LEU A 66 -3.17 -0.21 -11.43
C LEU A 66 -2.20 -0.36 -12.60
N LYS A 67 -1.91 0.72 -13.33
CA LYS A 67 -0.91 0.70 -14.42
C LYS A 67 0.46 0.29 -13.88
N GLN A 68 0.89 0.90 -12.78
CA GLN A 68 2.18 0.57 -12.15
C GLN A 68 2.20 -0.86 -11.60
N MET A 69 1.12 -1.33 -10.99
CA MET A 69 0.99 -2.71 -10.50
C MET A 69 1.07 -3.73 -11.63
N LYS A 70 0.44 -3.46 -12.79
CA LYS A 70 0.52 -4.32 -13.97
C LYS A 70 1.95 -4.39 -14.51
N LEU A 71 2.62 -3.24 -14.66
CA LEU A 71 4.01 -3.16 -15.13
C LEU A 71 4.99 -3.87 -14.19
N ALA A 72 4.75 -3.79 -12.88
CA ALA A 72 5.59 -4.42 -11.87
C ALA A 72 5.22 -5.87 -11.54
N ASN A 73 4.11 -6.37 -12.10
CA ASN A 73 3.46 -7.63 -11.74
C ASN A 73 3.18 -7.80 -10.22
N PHE A 74 2.76 -6.73 -9.55
CA PHE A 74 2.35 -6.77 -8.13
C PHE A 74 0.84 -6.73 -7.97
N TYR A 75 0.37 -7.12 -6.77
CA TYR A 75 -1.04 -7.33 -6.45
C TYR A 75 -1.61 -6.36 -5.42
N LEU A 76 -0.75 -5.58 -4.75
CA LEU A 76 -1.14 -4.52 -3.83
C LEU A 76 -0.45 -3.21 -4.19
N GLY A 77 -1.21 -2.11 -4.18
CA GLY A 77 -0.67 -0.78 -4.30
C GLY A 77 -1.49 0.29 -3.56
N GLY A 78 -0.93 1.50 -3.48
CA GLY A 78 -1.56 2.64 -2.82
C GLY A 78 -0.77 3.93 -3.00
N GLY A 79 -1.30 5.01 -2.43
CA GLY A 79 -0.65 6.32 -2.39
C GLY A 79 0.24 6.53 -1.17
N MET A 80 0.76 7.74 -1.02
CA MET A 80 1.40 8.18 0.22
C MET A 80 0.34 8.37 1.31
N PRO A 81 0.64 7.94 2.56
CA PRO A 81 -0.27 8.13 3.69
C PRO A 81 -0.27 9.57 4.24
N THR A 82 0.54 10.45 3.63
CA THR A 82 0.69 11.83 4.04
C THR A 82 0.66 12.73 2.81
N ASN A 83 0.14 13.94 3.00
CA ASN A 83 0.15 14.99 1.99
C ASN A 83 1.44 15.82 1.98
N ASN A 84 2.43 15.44 2.78
CA ASN A 84 3.69 16.16 2.92
C ASN A 84 4.66 15.81 1.77
N THR A 85 5.00 16.84 0.98
CA THR A 85 5.87 16.73 -0.19
C THR A 85 7.32 16.36 0.17
N PHE A 86 7.79 16.62 1.39
CA PHE A 86 9.12 16.21 1.84
C PHE A 86 9.28 14.67 1.84
N TRP A 87 8.25 13.96 2.29
CA TRP A 87 8.25 12.49 2.27
C TRP A 87 8.07 11.92 0.87
N ALA A 88 7.34 12.65 0.02
CA ALA A 88 7.23 12.35 -1.42
C ALA A 88 8.61 12.43 -2.10
N GLN A 89 9.38 13.50 -1.84
CA GLN A 89 10.74 13.70 -2.34
C GLN A 89 11.72 12.64 -1.80
N THR A 90 11.63 12.31 -0.51
CA THR A 90 12.52 11.28 0.07
C THR A 90 12.23 9.91 -0.55
N SER A 91 10.95 9.59 -0.76
CA SER A 91 10.54 8.35 -1.45
C SER A 91 10.89 8.39 -2.93
N SER A 92 10.85 9.57 -3.57
CA SER A 92 11.23 9.73 -4.98
C SER A 92 12.72 9.48 -5.17
N LYS A 93 13.60 9.91 -4.25
CA LYS A 93 15.04 9.55 -4.33
C LYS A 93 15.27 8.04 -4.39
N LEU A 94 14.47 7.26 -3.65
CA LEU A 94 14.52 5.80 -3.73
C LEU A 94 13.96 5.29 -5.07
N GLY A 95 12.89 5.90 -5.56
CA GLY A 95 12.36 5.68 -6.90
C GLY A 95 13.40 5.92 -7.99
N ASP A 96 14.15 7.02 -7.91
CA ASP A 96 15.16 7.46 -8.85
C ASP A 96 16.32 6.49 -8.97
N LEU A 97 16.80 5.96 -7.84
CA LEU A 97 17.80 4.90 -7.81
C LEU A 97 17.36 3.64 -8.57
N THR A 98 16.05 3.45 -8.70
CA THR A 98 15.44 2.31 -9.43
C THR A 98 14.78 2.71 -10.74
N ASN A 99 14.84 3.98 -11.12
CA ASN A 99 14.10 4.59 -12.23
C ASN A 99 12.60 4.24 -12.25
N LYS A 100 11.94 4.25 -11.08
CA LYS A 100 10.53 3.87 -10.92
C LYS A 100 9.72 4.99 -10.24
N PRO A 101 8.46 5.23 -10.65
CA PRO A 101 7.57 6.21 -10.03
C PRO A 101 6.89 5.68 -8.73
N TYR A 102 7.43 4.61 -8.15
CA TYR A 102 6.91 3.96 -6.95
C TYR A 102 8.03 3.28 -6.17
N THR A 103 7.71 2.87 -4.95
CA THR A 103 8.57 2.01 -4.12
C THR A 103 7.91 0.66 -3.89
N THR A 104 8.71 -0.39 -3.66
CA THR A 104 8.20 -1.78 -3.61
C THR A 104 8.24 -2.45 -2.26
N HIS A 105 8.87 -1.81 -1.27
CA HIS A 105 9.11 -2.36 0.07
C HIS A 105 8.74 -1.32 1.13
N HIS A 106 7.51 -0.84 1.06
CA HIS A 106 6.93 0.07 2.04
C HIS A 106 5.51 -0.36 2.37
N PHE A 107 5.04 -0.03 3.57
CA PHE A 107 3.65 -0.25 3.94
C PHE A 107 2.70 0.49 3.00
N ILE A 108 1.69 -0.25 2.55
CA ILE A 108 0.48 0.33 1.95
C ILE A 108 -0.54 0.42 3.08
N LEU A 109 -0.89 1.64 3.47
CA LEU A 109 -1.77 1.84 4.62
C LEU A 109 -3.23 1.62 4.26
N GLY A 110 -4.02 1.23 5.26
CA GLY A 110 -5.44 0.92 5.16
C GLY A 110 -6.34 2.05 4.64
N ASP A 111 -5.84 3.29 4.57
CA ASP A 111 -6.60 4.45 4.12
C ASP A 111 -6.82 4.49 2.62
N PHE A 112 -5.89 3.96 1.83
CA PHE A 112 -6.02 3.90 0.38
C PHE A 112 -5.24 2.73 -0.21
N MET A 113 -5.94 1.64 -0.48
CA MET A 113 -5.42 0.40 -1.02
C MET A 113 -6.12 0.05 -2.33
N VAL A 114 -5.33 -0.38 -3.31
CA VAL A 114 -5.78 -0.93 -4.59
C VAL A 114 -5.25 -2.36 -4.66
N ILE A 115 -6.15 -3.33 -4.72
CA ILE A 115 -5.82 -4.75 -4.63
C ILE A 115 -6.34 -5.47 -5.88
N ARG A 116 -5.43 -6.12 -6.62
CA ARG A 116 -5.80 -7.06 -7.69
C ARG A 116 -6.33 -8.36 -7.09
N PRO A 117 -7.17 -9.13 -7.80
CA PRO A 117 -7.68 -10.41 -7.33
C PRO A 117 -6.58 -11.30 -6.74
N THR A 118 -6.72 -11.64 -5.45
CA THR A 118 -5.78 -12.49 -4.69
C THR A 118 -6.52 -13.26 -3.60
N HIS A 119 -5.95 -14.39 -3.18
CA HIS A 119 -6.46 -15.21 -2.08
C HIS A 119 -6.06 -14.66 -0.69
N LEU A 120 -5.12 -13.72 -0.61
CA LEU A 120 -4.63 -13.15 0.66
C LEU A 120 -5.75 -12.40 1.41
N ARG A 121 -5.74 -12.44 2.74
CA ARG A 121 -6.75 -11.81 3.61
C ARG A 121 -6.11 -11.13 4.82
N PHE A 122 -6.75 -10.09 5.35
CA PHE A 122 -6.32 -9.44 6.59
C PHE A 122 -6.42 -10.42 7.76
N ASN A 123 -5.42 -10.39 8.64
CA ASN A 123 -5.43 -11.20 9.85
C ASN A 123 -6.34 -10.57 10.93
N GLU A 124 -7.49 -11.20 11.18
CA GLU A 124 -8.51 -10.71 12.14
C GLU A 124 -8.06 -10.75 13.63
N ARG A 125 -6.87 -11.31 13.93
CA ARG A 125 -6.27 -11.23 15.27
C ARG A 125 -5.62 -9.86 15.54
N LEU A 126 -5.33 -9.10 14.48
CA LEU A 126 -4.85 -7.72 14.56
C LEU A 126 -6.05 -6.77 14.60
N SER A 127 -6.05 -5.90 15.62
CA SER A 127 -7.01 -4.79 15.75
C SER A 127 -6.42 -3.47 15.25
N LEU A 128 -5.09 -3.42 15.13
CA LEU A 128 -4.30 -2.31 14.62
C LEU A 128 -3.16 -2.87 13.77
N LYS A 129 -2.69 -2.10 12.79
CA LYS A 129 -1.56 -2.46 11.91
C LYS A 129 -1.82 -3.73 11.07
N GLU A 130 -3.08 -4.06 10.84
CA GLU A 130 -3.54 -5.12 9.94
C GLU A 130 -3.06 -4.90 8.49
N ASP A 131 -2.95 -3.64 8.09
CA ASP A 131 -2.39 -3.18 6.82
C ASP A 131 -0.87 -3.43 6.70
N TYR A 132 -0.16 -3.43 7.84
CA TYR A 132 1.28 -3.73 7.88
C TYR A 132 1.50 -5.22 7.62
N GLU A 133 0.72 -6.07 8.29
CA GLU A 133 0.71 -7.52 8.11
C GLU A 133 0.35 -7.88 6.68
N TYR A 134 -0.74 -7.32 6.17
CA TYR A 134 -1.22 -7.57 4.81
C TYR A 134 -0.20 -7.12 3.75
N THR A 135 0.47 -5.98 3.95
CA THR A 135 1.59 -5.57 3.09
C THR A 135 2.68 -6.65 3.07
N VAL A 136 3.07 -7.19 4.23
CA VAL A 136 4.12 -8.21 4.29
C VAL A 136 3.69 -9.51 3.61
N GLN A 137 2.42 -9.92 3.72
CA GLN A 137 1.90 -11.07 2.96
C GLN A 137 2.14 -10.88 1.45
N HIS A 138 1.78 -9.71 0.90
CA HIS A 138 1.98 -9.39 -0.52
C HIS A 138 3.45 -9.38 -0.93
N ILE A 139 4.35 -8.85 -0.09
CA ILE A 139 5.79 -8.87 -0.39
C ILE A 139 6.33 -10.31 -0.37
N LYS A 140 5.89 -11.14 0.57
CA LYS A 140 6.32 -12.54 0.66
C LYS A 140 5.84 -13.36 -0.55
N GLU A 141 4.60 -13.18 -0.96
CA GLU A 141 3.95 -13.95 -2.03
C GLU A 141 4.35 -13.44 -3.43
N TYR A 142 4.30 -12.12 -3.63
CA TYR A 142 4.44 -11.50 -4.96
C TYR A 142 5.75 -10.72 -5.15
N GLY A 143 6.63 -10.72 -4.15
CA GLY A 143 7.95 -10.07 -4.22
C GLY A 143 7.94 -8.55 -4.05
N GLY A 144 6.78 -7.93 -3.83
CA GLY A 144 6.68 -6.49 -3.62
C GLY A 144 5.28 -5.91 -3.67
N VAL A 145 5.21 -4.60 -3.50
CA VAL A 145 3.99 -3.78 -3.61
C VAL A 145 4.24 -2.56 -4.51
N VAL A 146 3.23 -1.72 -4.74
CA VAL A 146 3.38 -0.43 -5.43
C VAL A 146 2.93 0.70 -4.52
N ARG A 147 3.87 1.43 -3.90
CA ARG A 147 3.55 2.70 -3.24
C ARG A 147 3.94 3.88 -4.13
N CYS A 148 2.95 4.51 -4.77
CA CYS A 148 3.16 5.67 -5.64
C CYS A 148 3.43 6.92 -4.79
N PHE A 149 4.66 7.42 -4.81
CA PHE A 149 5.05 8.57 -3.97
C PHE A 149 4.51 9.92 -4.47
N GLN A 150 4.03 9.99 -5.71
CA GLN A 150 3.45 11.19 -6.32
C GLN A 150 1.97 11.38 -5.99
N ILE A 151 1.29 10.33 -5.48
CA ILE A 151 -0.11 10.39 -5.09
C ILE A 151 -0.17 10.72 -3.60
N LEU A 152 -0.59 11.95 -3.29
CA LEU A 152 -0.62 12.49 -1.94
C LEU A 152 -2.06 12.61 -1.47
N ALA A 153 -2.43 11.81 -0.46
CA ALA A 153 -3.75 11.85 0.16
C ALA A 153 -3.70 12.54 1.53
N GLN A 154 -4.75 13.30 1.83
CA GLN A 154 -4.97 13.92 3.13
C GLN A 154 -6.26 13.40 3.74
N TRP A 155 -6.17 12.91 4.97
CA TRP A 155 -7.25 12.30 5.74
C TRP A 155 -7.55 13.12 7.00
N ARG A 156 -8.77 13.05 7.53
CA ARG A 156 -9.21 13.80 8.72
C ARG A 156 -9.10 12.99 10.03
N HIS A 157 -8.93 11.67 9.96
CA HIS A 157 -9.11 10.73 11.08
C HIS A 157 -8.10 10.87 12.21
N TYR A 158 -7.01 11.62 12.02
CA TYR A 158 -6.09 11.92 13.11
C TYR A 158 -6.70 12.82 14.19
N THR A 159 -7.84 13.46 13.93
CA THR A 159 -8.51 14.38 14.87
C THR A 159 -9.96 14.03 15.18
N ASN A 160 -10.51 12.96 14.60
CA ASN A 160 -11.92 12.61 14.78
C ASN A 160 -12.15 11.81 16.07
N GLU A 161 -13.20 12.16 16.82
CA GLU A 161 -13.65 11.37 17.98
C GLU A 161 -14.38 10.10 17.48
N GLY A 162 -14.03 8.94 18.04
CA GLY A 162 -14.63 7.64 17.71
C GLY A 162 -13.81 6.75 16.77
N GLY A 163 -14.34 5.58 16.41
CA GLY A 163 -13.66 4.61 15.54
C GLY A 163 -12.38 4.03 16.16
N VAL A 164 -11.32 3.90 15.36
CA VAL A 164 -9.99 3.39 15.78
C VAL A 164 -9.42 4.22 16.94
N VAL A 165 -9.67 5.52 16.95
CA VAL A 165 -9.19 6.43 18.01
C VAL A 165 -9.76 6.04 19.38
N GLY A 166 -10.98 5.50 19.43
CA GLY A 166 -11.65 5.16 20.68
C GLY A 166 -11.07 3.94 21.43
N TYR A 167 -10.33 3.07 20.74
CA TYR A 167 -9.70 1.89 21.36
C TYR A 167 -8.19 1.80 21.13
N ARG A 168 -7.60 2.73 20.37
CA ARG A 168 -6.15 2.83 20.18
C ARG A 168 -5.51 3.31 21.48
N THR A 169 -4.88 2.39 22.18
CA THR A 169 -4.01 2.65 23.35
C THR A 169 -2.59 2.21 23.04
N ASP A 170 -1.62 2.72 23.80
CA ASP A 170 -0.22 2.27 23.66
C ASP A 170 -0.09 0.76 23.91
N ASP A 171 -0.82 0.21 24.88
CA ASP A 171 -0.85 -1.22 25.17
C ASP A 171 -1.36 -2.05 23.98
N GLU A 172 -2.40 -1.55 23.29
CA GLU A 172 -2.96 -2.23 22.13
C GLU A 172 -2.02 -2.12 20.92
N GLU A 173 -1.37 -0.98 20.72
CA GLU A 173 -0.31 -0.81 19.71
C GLU A 173 0.87 -1.77 19.98
N GLU A 174 1.32 -1.88 21.24
CA GLU A 174 2.38 -2.81 21.64
C GLU A 174 1.97 -4.28 21.47
N ARG A 175 0.71 -4.63 21.79
CA ARG A 175 0.14 -5.96 21.53
C ARG A 175 0.20 -6.31 20.05
N ASN A 176 -0.27 -5.41 19.18
CA ASN A 176 -0.26 -5.65 17.72
C ASN A 176 1.18 -5.72 17.18
N ILE A 177 2.12 -4.91 17.68
CA ILE A 177 3.54 -5.00 17.29
C ILE A 177 4.16 -6.34 17.68
N ARG A 178 3.86 -6.87 18.88
CA ARG A 178 4.32 -8.21 19.29
C ARG A 178 3.77 -9.27 18.34
N LEU A 179 2.48 -9.23 18.05
CA LEU A 179 1.85 -10.16 17.13
C LEU A 179 2.44 -10.09 15.71
N LEU A 180 2.72 -8.88 15.19
CA LEU A 180 3.40 -8.70 13.90
C LEU A 180 4.78 -9.38 13.87
N ARG A 181 5.56 -9.26 14.96
CA ARG A 181 6.88 -9.89 15.07
C ARG A 181 6.81 -11.41 15.17
N GLU A 182 5.78 -11.94 15.82
CA GLU A 182 5.51 -13.39 15.86
C GLU A 182 5.13 -13.94 14.48
N LEU A 183 4.24 -13.24 13.76
CA LEU A 183 3.77 -13.64 12.43
C LEU A 183 4.85 -13.51 11.35
N HIS A 184 5.70 -12.49 11.46
CA HIS A 184 6.77 -12.24 10.49
C HIS A 184 8.11 -11.95 11.19
N PRO A 185 8.77 -12.99 11.75
CA PRO A 185 10.06 -12.82 12.40
C PRO A 185 11.09 -12.17 11.48
N GLY A 186 11.73 -11.10 11.97
CA GLY A 186 12.76 -10.35 11.25
C GLY A 186 12.27 -9.30 10.24
N TRP A 187 10.96 -9.14 10.04
CA TRP A 187 10.39 -8.17 9.09
C TRP A 187 10.15 -6.78 9.65
N PHE A 188 10.14 -6.64 10.97
CA PHE A 188 9.83 -5.38 11.66
C PHE A 188 11.00 -4.95 12.53
N ALA A 189 11.45 -3.71 12.36
CA ALA A 189 12.42 -3.08 13.24
C ALA A 189 11.76 -1.92 14.02
N GLY A 190 12.26 -1.63 15.22
CA GLY A 190 11.83 -0.45 15.97
C GLY A 190 12.10 0.84 15.18
N HIS A 191 11.27 1.87 15.39
CA HIS A 191 11.49 3.16 14.75
C HIS A 191 12.73 3.88 15.33
N LYS A 192 13.44 4.65 14.50
CA LYS A 192 14.72 5.31 14.88
C LYS A 192 14.58 6.33 16.01
N THR A 193 13.38 6.88 16.21
CA THR A 193 13.09 7.86 17.26
C THR A 193 12.87 7.22 18.63
N GLY A 194 12.94 5.89 18.76
CA GLY A 194 12.74 5.18 20.03
C GLY A 194 11.27 5.02 20.44
N SER A 195 10.31 5.42 19.60
CA SER A 195 8.88 5.19 19.86
C SER A 195 8.58 3.69 19.94
N LYS A 196 7.90 3.28 21.02
CA LYS A 196 7.50 1.87 21.24
C LYS A 196 6.36 1.42 20.32
N VAL A 197 5.55 2.37 19.83
CA VAL A 197 4.33 2.12 19.05
C VAL A 197 4.53 2.25 17.53
N GLN A 198 5.76 2.56 17.11
CA GLN A 198 6.13 2.69 15.69
C GLN A 198 7.14 1.61 15.27
N VAL A 199 6.87 1.02 14.11
CA VAL A 199 7.75 0.03 13.49
C VAL A 199 8.04 0.41 12.04
N THR A 200 9.23 0.01 11.59
CA THR A 200 9.64 0.14 10.19
C THR A 200 9.71 -1.23 9.54
N LEU A 201 9.34 -1.29 8.26
CA LEU A 201 9.51 -2.48 7.45
C LEU A 201 10.99 -2.72 7.17
N ARG A 202 11.48 -3.91 7.53
CA ARG A 202 12.83 -4.37 7.24
C ARG A 202 12.76 -5.71 6.54
N ALA A 203 12.60 -5.69 5.22
CA ALA A 203 12.61 -6.91 4.43
C ALA A 203 13.94 -7.67 4.63
N PRO A 204 13.89 -8.99 4.94
CA PRO A 204 15.07 -9.84 4.98
C PRO A 204 15.84 -9.79 3.65
N ALA A 205 17.15 -10.05 3.69
CA ALA A 205 18.02 -9.89 2.52
C ALA A 205 17.47 -10.57 1.26
N LYS A 206 16.97 -11.81 1.39
CA LYS A 206 16.41 -12.59 0.28
C LYS A 206 15.20 -11.96 -0.44
N TYR A 207 14.52 -11.00 0.18
CA TYR A 207 13.38 -10.29 -0.41
C TYR A 207 13.77 -8.92 -0.97
N ARG A 208 15.03 -8.47 -0.79
CA ARG A 208 15.43 -7.15 -1.29
C ARG A 208 15.56 -7.18 -2.82
N LEU A 209 15.15 -6.09 -3.46
CA LEU A 209 15.35 -5.83 -4.90
C LEU A 209 16.77 -6.20 -5.34
N GLY A 210 16.88 -7.05 -6.36
CA GLY A 210 18.16 -7.52 -6.90
C GLY A 210 18.71 -8.80 -6.26
N SER A 211 18.06 -9.34 -5.23
CA SER A 211 18.41 -10.66 -4.71
C SER A 211 18.01 -11.75 -5.72
N PRO A 212 18.84 -12.78 -5.93
CA PRO A 212 18.47 -13.89 -6.79
C PRO A 212 17.19 -14.52 -6.25
N VAL A 213 16.13 -14.47 -7.06
CA VAL A 213 14.87 -15.15 -6.76
C VAL A 213 15.16 -16.64 -6.86
N THR A 214 15.28 -17.34 -5.73
CA THR A 214 15.20 -18.80 -5.72
C THR A 214 13.78 -19.16 -6.11
N ARG A 215 13.55 -19.39 -7.41
CA ARG A 215 12.33 -20.02 -7.92
C ARG A 215 12.36 -21.49 -7.52
N GLU A 216 12.10 -21.76 -6.25
CA GLU A 216 11.69 -23.10 -5.83
C GLU A 216 10.18 -23.18 -6.11
N ASN A 217 9.82 -24.03 -7.08
CA ASN A 217 8.47 -24.37 -7.54
C ASN A 217 7.88 -23.53 -8.70
N GLU A 218 8.50 -23.60 -9.86
CA GLU A 218 7.75 -23.66 -11.14
C GLU A 218 8.09 -24.98 -11.82
N LYS A 219 7.42 -26.07 -11.41
CA LYS A 219 7.29 -27.26 -12.25
C LYS A 219 6.06 -27.06 -13.13
N SER A 220 6.34 -26.89 -14.42
CA SER A 220 5.53 -27.24 -15.60
C SER A 220 4.05 -26.87 -15.60
N ASP A 221 3.66 -25.95 -16.47
CA ASP A 221 2.84 -26.33 -17.63
C ASP A 221 2.75 -25.22 -18.70
N GLY A 222 2.87 -25.64 -19.96
CA GLY A 222 2.15 -25.03 -21.08
C GLY A 222 2.75 -23.80 -21.76
N SER A 223 3.53 -24.05 -22.81
CA SER A 223 3.93 -23.06 -23.81
C SER A 223 2.74 -22.42 -24.54
N MET A 224 2.72 -21.10 -24.68
CA MET A 224 2.24 -20.44 -25.90
C MET A 224 2.94 -19.09 -26.11
N SER A 225 3.65 -19.00 -27.23
CA SER A 225 4.33 -17.81 -27.74
C SER A 225 3.35 -16.84 -28.38
N GLY A 226 3.38 -15.57 -27.95
CA GLY A 226 2.70 -14.47 -28.62
C GLY A 226 3.46 -13.16 -28.35
N SER A 227 4.26 -12.74 -29.32
CA SER A 227 5.00 -11.48 -29.32
C SER A 227 4.06 -10.30 -29.58
N VAL A 228 4.08 -9.30 -28.68
CA VAL A 228 3.43 -8.00 -28.91
C VAL A 228 4.44 -6.89 -28.57
N GLU A 229 4.79 -6.11 -29.59
CA GLU A 229 5.54 -4.86 -29.47
C GLU A 229 4.70 -3.82 -28.69
N SER A 230 5.28 -3.21 -27.66
CA SER A 230 4.67 -2.07 -26.97
C SER A 230 5.37 -0.77 -27.32
N LYS A 231 4.69 0.09 -28.08
CA LYS A 231 5.04 1.52 -28.18
C LYS A 231 4.72 2.21 -26.85
N ALA A 232 5.70 2.95 -26.33
CA ALA A 232 5.57 3.73 -25.10
C ALA A 232 4.97 5.10 -25.43
N ASP A 233 3.67 5.26 -25.22
CA ASP A 233 3.05 6.59 -25.20
C ASP A 233 3.21 7.25 -23.83
N SER A 234 3.99 8.33 -23.80
CA SER A 234 4.17 9.21 -22.66
C SER A 234 2.98 10.16 -22.54
N LEU A 235 2.08 9.88 -21.59
CA LEU A 235 1.02 10.82 -21.20
C LEU A 235 1.45 11.56 -19.93
N VAL A 236 2.19 12.64 -20.13
CA VAL A 236 2.24 13.77 -19.20
C VAL A 236 1.01 14.64 -19.51
N PRO A 237 0.23 15.12 -18.52
CA PRO A 237 -0.85 16.07 -18.77
C PRO A 237 -0.26 17.34 -19.42
N SER A 238 -0.76 17.70 -20.60
CA SER A 238 -0.32 18.89 -21.34
C SER A 238 -0.52 20.15 -20.50
N SER A 239 0.55 20.93 -20.32
CA SER A 239 0.53 22.23 -19.66
C SER A 239 -0.41 23.21 -20.36
N VAL A 240 -1.27 23.87 -19.58
CA VAL A 240 -2.15 24.97 -20.00
C VAL A 240 -1.30 26.19 -20.45
N PRO A 241 -1.71 26.97 -21.46
CA PRO A 241 -0.94 28.12 -21.92
C PRO A 241 -0.89 29.21 -20.85
N ARG A 242 0.31 29.74 -20.58
CA ARG A 242 0.47 30.96 -19.78
C ARG A 242 -0.10 32.14 -20.57
N LYS A 243 -1.07 32.84 -19.99
CA LYS A 243 -1.35 34.24 -20.30
C LYS A 243 -0.51 35.12 -19.39
#